data_AF-A0A925GWV1-F1
#
_entry.id   AF-A0A925GWV1-F1
#
_cell.length_a   1.000
_cell.length_b   1.000
_cell.length_c   1.000
_cell.angle_alpha   90.00
_cell.angle_beta   90.00
_cell.angle_gamma   90.00
#
_symmetry.space_group_name_H-M   'P 1'
#
loop_
_entity.id
_entity.type
_entity.pdbx_description
1 polymer ?
#
loop_
_entity_poly.entity_id
_entity_poly.type
_entity_poly.pdbx_seq_one_letter_code
_entity_poly.pdbx_strand_id
1 'polypeptide(L)' 'MLSFISFWRAAAIVLSDLASSAFYAGGIAEQAIGRSAPWFILGVMFFSFAVRAVYLESSSMFVRGGVYVV' A
#
# COMPACT_ATOMS: atom_id res chain seq x y z
N MET A 1 14.45 -22.71 5.14
CA MET A 1 14.81 -22.20 3.79
C MET A 1 13.84 -21.06 3.46
N LEU A 2 14.11 -19.84 3.92
CA LEU A 2 13.32 -18.66 3.51
C LEU A 2 13.78 -18.32 2.09
N SER A 3 13.07 -18.83 1.09
CA SER A 3 13.33 -18.45 -0.29
C SER A 3 13.01 -16.96 -0.42
N PHE A 4 14.02 -16.12 -0.58
CA PHE A 4 13.84 -14.72 -0.90
C PHE A 4 13.12 -14.65 -2.25
N ILE A 5 11.85 -14.26 -2.22
CA ILE A 5 11.11 -14.04 -3.46
C ILE A 5 11.79 -12.88 -4.19
N SER A 6 11.97 -12.99 -5.50
CA SER A 6 12.59 -11.90 -6.25
C SER A 6 11.74 -10.63 -6.13
N PHE A 7 12.39 -9.46 -6.22
CA PHE A 7 11.72 -8.17 -6.21
C PHE A 7 10.52 -8.13 -7.16
N TRP A 8 10.65 -8.71 -8.35
CA TRP A 8 9.60 -8.77 -9.36
C TRP A 8 8.39 -9.61 -8.94
N ARG A 9 8.61 -10.73 -8.22
CA ARG A 9 7.52 -11.55 -7.69
C ARG A 9 6.80 -10.82 -6.55
N ALA A 10 7.55 -10.12 -5.70
CA ALA A 10 6.97 -9.28 -4.65
C ALA A 10 6.15 -8.12 -5.24
N ALA A 11 6.70 -7.42 -6.24
CA ALA A 11 6.02 -6.33 -6.92
C ALA A 11 4.73 -6.80 -7.61
N ALA A 12 4.75 -7.97 -8.27
CA ALA A 12 3.57 -8.52 -8.91
C ALA A 12 2.43 -8.80 -7.91
N ILE A 13 2.74 -9.37 -6.74
CA ILE A 13 1.73 -9.64 -5.70
C ILE A 13 1.11 -8.33 -5.20
N VAL A 14 1.94 -7.33 -4.88
CA VAL A 14 1.47 -6.02 -4.39
C VAL A 14 0.66 -5.29 -5.46
N LEU A 15 1.06 -5.37 -6.74
CA LEU A 15 0.29 -4.79 -7.84
C LEU A 15 -1.07 -5.45 -8.03
N SER A 16 -1.17 -6.78 -7.89
CA SER A 16 -2.45 -7.48 -7.93
C SER A 16 -3.38 -7.05 -6.79
N ASP A 17 -2.84 -6.87 -5.58
CA ASP A 17 -3.60 -6.38 -4.42
C ASP A 17 -4.09 -4.93 -4.63
N LEU A 18 -3.20 -4.03 -5.09
CA LEU A 18 -3.57 -2.65 -5.42
C LEU A 18 -4.62 -2.57 -6.52
N ALA A 19 -4.49 -3.39 -7.56
CA ALA A 19 -5.43 -3.45 -8.68
C ALA A 19 -6.83 -3.86 -8.19
N SER A 20 -6.91 -4.84 -7.29
CA SER A 20 -8.19 -5.25 -6.70
C SER A 20 -8.92 -4.08 -6.01
N SER A 21 -8.17 -3.23 -5.31
CA SER A 21 -8.69 -2.05 -4.60
C SER A 21 -9.11 -0.93 -5.54
N ALA A 22 -8.40 -0.76 -6.65
CA ALA A 22 -8.72 0.26 -7.66
C ALA A 22 -10.09 0.04 -8.32
N PHE A 23 -10.54 -1.21 -8.47
CA PHE A 23 -11.82 -1.53 -9.13
C PHE A 23 -13.05 -0.99 -8.41
N TYR A 24 -13.03 -0.90 -7.07
CA TYR A 24 -14.18 -0.45 -6.29
C TYR A 24 -13.96 0.90 -5.60
N ALA A 25 -12.71 1.28 -5.30
CA ALA A 25 -12.42 2.53 -4.57
C ALA A 25 -12.93 3.77 -5.31
N GLY A 26 -12.88 3.79 -6.65
CA GLY A 26 -13.40 4.90 -7.45
C GLY A 26 -14.91 5.07 -7.31
N GLY A 27 -15.67 3.99 -7.48
CA GLY A 27 -17.13 4.04 -7.37
C GLY A 27 -17.62 4.40 -5.97
N ILE A 28 -16.99 3.85 -4.92
CA ILE A 28 -17.32 4.18 -3.53
C ILE A 28 -16.98 5.64 -3.23
N ALA A 29 -15.81 6.12 -3.67
CA ALA A 29 -15.40 7.50 -3.45
C ALA A 29 -16.31 8.49 -4.19
N GLU A 30 -16.72 8.18 -5.43
CA GLU A 30 -17.65 9.01 -6.19
C GLU A 30 -19.03 9.06 -5.52
N GLN A 31 -19.54 7.94 -5.01
CA GLN A 31 -20.82 7.91 -4.30
C GLN A 31 -20.78 8.67 -2.97
N ALA A 32 -19.66 8.66 -2.26
CA ALA A 32 -19.52 9.31 -0.95
C ALA A 32 -19.19 10.81 -1.05
N ILE A 33 -18.33 11.20 -1.99
CA ILE A 33 -17.69 12.53 -2.04
C ILE A 33 -18.06 13.29 -3.33
N GLY A 34 -18.65 12.63 -4.32
CA GLY A 34 -19.08 13.24 -5.57
C GLY A 34 -17.89 13.72 -6.41
N ARG A 35 -18.02 14.90 -7.03
CA ARG A 35 -17.02 15.44 -7.98
C ARG A 35 -15.63 15.69 -7.39
N SER A 36 -15.48 15.74 -6.06
CA SER A 36 -14.19 15.88 -5.39
C SER A 36 -13.51 14.55 -5.08
N ALA A 37 -14.12 13.40 -5.44
CA ALA A 37 -13.55 12.07 -5.22
C ALA A 37 -12.11 11.90 -5.77
N PRO A 38 -11.75 12.40 -6.98
CA PRO A 38 -10.38 12.28 -7.48
C PRO A 38 -9.35 12.99 -6.60
N TRP A 39 -9.68 14.17 -6.08
CA TRP A 39 -8.79 14.93 -5.19
C TRP A 39 -8.58 14.23 -3.85
N PHE A 40 -9.62 13.57 -3.34
CA PHE A 40 -9.53 12.81 -2.10
C PHE A 40 -8.66 11.57 -2.26
N ILE A 41 -8.83 10.83 -3.37
CA ILE A 41 -7.98 9.69 -3.72
C ILE A 41 -6.53 10.14 -3.86
N LEU A 42 -6.26 11.26 -4.55
CA LEU A 42 -4.92 11.82 -4.67
C LEU A 42 -4.29 12.17 -3.31
N GLY A 43 -5.07 12.77 -2.40
CA GLY A 43 -4.62 13.04 -1.03
C GLY A 43 -4.22 11.78 -0.26
N VAL A 44 -5.03 10.72 -0.35
CA VAL A 44 -4.74 9.42 0.30
C VAL A 44 -3.51 8.76 -0.31
N MET A 45 -3.32 8.85 -1.64
CA MET A 45 -2.13 8.31 -2.31
C MET A 45 -0.85 9.04 -1.87
N PHE A 46 -0.90 10.37 -1.75
CA PHE A 46 0.25 11.15 -1.25
C PHE A 46 0.57 10.82 0.21
N PHE A 47 -0.46 10.70 1.07
CA PHE A 47 -0.27 10.30 2.46
C PHE A 47 0.33 8.89 2.58
N SER A 48 -0.14 7.95 1.74
CA SER A 48 0.38 6.58 1.68
C SER A 48 1.87 6.55 1.30
N PHE A 49 2.33 7.50 0.48
CA PHE A 49 3.76 7.64 0.16
C PHE A 49 4.59 8.01 1.39
N ALA A 50 4.09 8.93 2.23
CA ALA A 50 4.75 9.27 3.50
C ALA A 50 4.81 8.07 4.46
N VAL A 51 3.72 7.30 4.57
CA VAL A 51 3.68 6.07 5.38
C VAL A 51 4.68 5.03 4.86
N ARG A 52 4.77 4.86 3.53
CA ARG A 52 5.76 3.97 2.89
C ARG A 52 7.18 4.39 3.23
N ALA A 53 7.49 5.70 3.25
CA ALA A 53 8.81 6.19 3.61
C ALA A 53 9.17 5.77 5.06
N VAL A 54 8.24 5.96 6.01
CA VAL A 54 8.43 5.52 7.41
C VAL A 54 8.65 4.01 7.50
N TYR A 55 7.89 3.22 6.74
CA TYR A 55 8.04 1.76 6.71
C TYR A 55 9.40 1.30 6.16
N LEU A 56 9.90 1.96 5.11
CA LEU A 56 11.22 1.69 4.54
C LEU A 56 12.33 1.96 5.56
N GLU A 57 12.27 3.09 6.25
CA GLU A 57 13.21 3.44 7.31
C GLU A 57 13.14 2.43 8.46
N SER A 58 11.93 2.04 8.87
CA SER A 58 11.71 1.06 9.95
C SER A 58 12.19 -0.36 9.59
N SER A 59 12.13 -0.72 8.30
CA SER A 59 12.56 -2.05 7.82
C SER A 59 14.08 -2.25 7.88
N SER A 60 14.86 -1.18 8.12
CA SER A 60 16.30 -1.25 8.37
C SER A 60 16.64 -1.47 9.86
N MET A 61 15.69 -1.23 10.77
CA MET A 61 15.83 -1.43 12.22
C MET A 61 15.54 -2.90 12.58
N PHE A 62 16.55 -3.74 12.40
CA PHE A 62 16.81 -5.03 13.06
C PHE A 62 15.63 -5.91 13.58
N VAL A 63 15.46 -7.06 12.90
CA VAL A 63 15.12 -8.45 13.37
C VAL A 63 13.87 -9.10 12.77
N ARG A 64 14.06 -10.38 12.41
CA ARG A 64 13.06 -11.38 11.98
C ARG A 64 11.88 -11.40 12.96
N GLY A 65 10.74 -10.86 12.55
CA GLY A 65 9.50 -10.88 13.32
C GLY A 65 8.54 -9.72 13.02
N GLY A 66 9.06 -8.55 12.62
CA GLY A 66 8.24 -7.36 12.43
C GLY A 66 7.73 -6.76 13.76
N VAL A 67 6.81 -5.80 13.67
CA VAL A 67 6.22 -5.06 14.82
C VAL A 67 5.20 -5.91 15.62
N TYR A 68 4.84 -7.09 15.12
CA TYR A 68 4.07 -8.06 15.90
C TYR A 68 5.02 -8.93 16.72
N VAL A 69 5.10 -8.62 18.00
CA VAL A 69 5.59 -9.55 19.01
C VAL A 69 4.49 -10.61 19.19
N VAL A 70 4.85 -11.89 19.06
CA VAL A 70 4.04 -12.97 19.67
C VAL A 70 4.23 -12.92 21.17
#